data_AF-A0A8B8GRW0-F1
#
_entry.id   AF-A0A8B8GRW0-F1
#
_cell.length_a   1.000
_cell.length_b   1.000
_cell.length_c   1.000
_cell.angle_alpha   90.00
_cell.angle_beta   90.00
_cell.angle_gamma   90.00
#
_symmetry.space_group_name_H-M   'P 1'
#
loop_
_entity.id
_entity.type
_entity.pdbx_description
1 polymer ?
#
loop_
_entity_poly.entity_id
_entity_poly.type
_entity_poly.pdbx_seq_one_letter_code
_entity_poly.pdbx_strand_id
1 'polypeptide(L)'
;MSGKFNGVQAHIKDTHPLAIYVHCSAHVLNLLLKRSCKTRWIERFHAINDFLELYEYVIEALDTISEWDDNDTSNKARRLRSSILGIEFVISLFVLNKGFSIGLPLSKFLQKSNIDLKSAVQLANDTQKELQEAMAMCNQSIYPNIFKLLQILVTLPVSSATNERTFSNLKRIKTYLRNSMSEGRLNGLAMLSINKNYSIKPEEVIEELARKKRRLPFLL
;
A
#
# COMPACT_ATOMS: atom_id res chain seq x y z
N MET A 1 13.86 -16.39 -1.98
CA MET A 1 15.00 -16.94 -1.23
C MET A 1 15.97 -17.51 -2.25
N SER A 2 17.09 -16.85 -2.49
CA SER A 2 18.14 -17.26 -3.44
C SER A 2 19.12 -18.19 -2.72
N GLY A 3 18.88 -19.50 -2.81
CA GLY A 3 19.84 -20.52 -2.40
C GLY A 3 20.79 -20.88 -3.54
N LYS A 4 21.89 -21.55 -3.19
CA LYS A 4 23.04 -21.96 -4.04
C LYS A 4 22.68 -22.74 -5.31
N PHE A 5 21.47 -23.30 -5.38
CA PHE A 5 20.89 -23.91 -6.57
C PHE A 5 19.78 -22.99 -7.04
N ASN A 6 19.98 -22.31 -8.17
CA ASN A 6 19.05 -21.36 -8.80
C ASN A 6 17.60 -21.82 -8.61
N GLY A 7 16.91 -21.27 -7.59
CA GLY A 7 15.78 -21.94 -6.91
C GLY A 7 14.71 -22.50 -7.85
N VAL A 8 13.93 -23.48 -7.36
CA VAL A 8 12.90 -24.29 -8.06
C VAL A 8 12.25 -23.67 -9.32
N GLN A 9 11.93 -22.38 -9.33
CA GLN A 9 11.47 -21.63 -10.50
C GLN A 9 12.40 -21.73 -11.73
N ALA A 10 13.72 -21.71 -11.57
CA ALA A 10 14.66 -21.79 -12.69
C ALA A 10 14.67 -23.20 -13.31
N HIS A 11 14.67 -24.26 -12.49
CA HIS A 11 14.57 -25.64 -12.97
C HIS A 11 13.23 -25.94 -13.67
N ILE A 12 12.14 -25.32 -13.23
CA ILE A 12 10.83 -25.47 -13.88
C ILE A 12 10.81 -24.73 -15.22
N LYS A 13 11.47 -23.56 -15.33
CA LYS A 13 11.60 -22.84 -16.61
C LYS A 13 12.48 -23.57 -17.62
N ASP A 14 13.55 -24.25 -17.18
CA ASP A 14 14.39 -25.06 -18.07
C ASP A 14 13.61 -26.23 -18.69
N THR A 15 12.73 -26.86 -17.92
CA THR A 15 11.92 -27.98 -18.41
C THR A 15 10.67 -27.54 -19.15
N HIS A 16 10.09 -26.39 -18.80
CA HIS A 16 8.85 -25.85 -19.38
C HIS A 16 9.00 -24.33 -19.62
N PRO A 17 9.54 -23.89 -20.77
CA PRO A 17 9.87 -22.48 -21.03
C PRO A 17 8.65 -21.55 -21.10
N LEU A 18 7.45 -22.10 -21.33
CA LEU A 18 6.19 -21.35 -21.34
C LEU A 18 5.50 -21.27 -19.96
N ALA A 19 6.09 -21.84 -18.91
CA ALA A 19 5.50 -21.82 -17.58
C ALA A 19 5.45 -20.38 -17.01
N ILE A 20 4.24 -19.85 -16.83
CA ILE A 20 4.00 -18.55 -16.19
C ILE A 20 4.01 -18.76 -14.68
N TYR A 21 5.06 -18.25 -14.03
CA TYR A 21 5.17 -18.29 -12.58
C TYR A 21 4.40 -17.12 -11.96
N VAL A 22 3.16 -17.36 -11.55
CA VAL A 22 2.38 -16.41 -10.77
C VAL A 22 2.61 -16.72 -9.28
N HIS A 23 3.08 -15.73 -8.51
CA HIS A 23 3.16 -15.88 -7.06
C HIS A 23 1.77 -16.27 -6.51
N CYS A 24 1.70 -17.28 -5.62
CA CYS A 24 0.42 -17.73 -5.08
C CYS A 24 -0.37 -16.56 -4.49
N SER A 25 -1.70 -16.59 -4.60
CA SER A 25 -2.56 -15.53 -4.07
C SER A 25 -2.34 -15.28 -2.58
N ALA A 26 -1.84 -16.27 -1.83
CA ALA A 26 -1.39 -16.11 -0.44
C ALA A 26 -0.08 -15.31 -0.31
N HIS A 27 0.87 -15.46 -1.25
CA HIS A 27 2.07 -14.61 -1.32
C HIS A 27 1.71 -13.18 -1.72
N VAL A 28 0.80 -13.01 -2.70
CA VAL A 28 0.28 -11.71 -3.12
C VAL A 28 -0.54 -11.06 -2.00
N LEU A 29 -1.38 -11.82 -1.29
CA LEU A 29 -2.15 -11.36 -0.12
C LEU A 29 -1.22 -11.02 1.05
N ASN A 30 -0.18 -11.81 1.32
CA ASN A 30 0.80 -11.53 2.37
C ASN A 30 1.71 -10.34 2.00
N LEU A 31 2.01 -10.11 0.71
CA LEU A 31 2.69 -8.90 0.21
C LEU A 31 1.79 -7.67 0.23
N LEU A 32 0.53 -7.79 -0.17
CA LEU A 32 -0.48 -6.72 -0.11
C LEU A 32 -0.76 -6.35 1.33
N LEU A 33 -0.96 -7.33 2.21
CA LEU A 33 -1.16 -7.12 3.65
C LEU A 33 0.13 -6.59 4.29
N LYS A 34 1.33 -7.15 4.05
CA LYS A 34 2.60 -6.61 4.59
C LYS A 34 2.89 -5.20 4.08
N ARG A 35 2.45 -4.85 2.86
CA ARG A 35 2.53 -3.48 2.34
C ARG A 35 1.50 -2.55 3.00
N SER A 36 0.36 -3.09 3.44
CA SER A 36 -0.78 -2.34 4.02
C SER A 36 -0.74 -2.22 5.56
N CYS A 37 0.21 -2.87 6.25
CA CYS A 37 0.42 -2.73 7.69
C CYS A 37 1.84 -2.35 8.04
N LYS A 38 2.01 -1.02 8.03
CA LYS A 38 2.79 -0.17 8.93
C LYS A 38 2.49 1.22 8.40
N THR A 39 1.78 2.04 9.16
CA THR A 39 1.69 3.52 9.14
C THR A 39 2.48 4.26 8.03
N ARG A 40 2.23 3.97 6.75
CA ARG A 40 3.04 4.48 5.63
C ARG A 40 2.61 5.85 5.17
N TRP A 41 1.46 6.33 5.62
CA TRP A 41 0.94 7.65 5.26
C TRP A 41 1.84 8.76 5.82
N ILE A 42 2.02 8.75 7.15
CA ILE A 42 2.88 9.71 7.87
C ILE A 42 4.33 9.61 7.40
N GLU A 43 4.86 8.40 7.23
CA GLU A 43 6.24 8.19 6.73
C GLU A 43 6.44 8.69 5.30
N ARG A 44 5.44 8.54 4.41
CA ARG A 44 5.50 9.10 3.04
C ARG A 44 5.43 10.62 3.06
N PHE A 45 4.59 11.18 3.94
CA PHE A 45 4.56 12.63 4.17
C PHE A 45 5.93 13.14 4.64
N HIS A 46 6.52 12.52 5.66
CA HIS A 46 7.84 12.88 6.16
C HIS A 46 8.91 12.78 5.08
N ALA A 47 8.99 11.67 4.34
CA ALA A 47 9.97 11.53 3.27
C ALA A 47 9.85 12.61 2.18
N ILE A 48 8.62 13.00 1.82
CA ILE A 48 8.38 14.07 0.84
C ILE A 48 8.73 15.44 1.43
N ASN A 49 8.35 15.69 2.68
CA ASN A 49 8.62 16.93 3.38
C ASN A 49 10.13 17.12 3.60
N ASP A 50 10.83 16.09 4.06
CA ASP A 50 12.28 16.07 4.24
C ASP A 50 12.99 16.28 2.89
N PHE A 51 12.50 15.66 1.81
CA PHE A 51 13.04 15.90 0.47
C PHE A 51 12.82 17.35 0.00
N LEU A 52 11.69 17.98 0.34
CA LEU A 52 11.44 19.39 0.05
C LEU A 52 12.35 20.31 0.86
N GLU A 53 12.55 20.02 2.14
CA GLU A 53 13.49 20.76 3.01
C GLU A 53 14.93 20.64 2.51
N LEU A 54 15.29 19.47 1.95
CA LEU A 54 16.62 19.21 1.42
C LEU A 54 16.78 19.51 -0.07
N TYR A 55 15.75 20.05 -0.72
CA TYR A 55 15.68 20.12 -2.18
C TYR A 55 16.84 20.92 -2.80
N GLU A 56 17.17 22.07 -2.21
CA GLU A 56 18.28 22.92 -2.65
C GLU A 56 19.63 22.20 -2.52
N TYR A 57 19.88 21.53 -1.38
CA TYR A 57 21.10 20.77 -1.16
C TYR A 57 21.22 19.56 -2.11
N VAL A 58 20.11 18.92 -2.47
CA VAL A 58 20.10 17.83 -3.46
C VAL A 58 20.50 18.36 -4.84
N ILE A 59 20.03 19.53 -5.24
CA ILE A 59 20.42 20.16 -6.52
C ILE A 59 21.91 20.50 -6.50
N GLU A 60 22.39 21.12 -5.43
CA GLU A 60 23.81 21.50 -5.27
C GLU A 60 24.73 20.27 -5.31
N ALA A 61 24.35 19.19 -4.62
CA ALA A 61 25.07 17.93 -4.65
C ALA A 61 25.10 17.33 -6.07
N LEU A 62 23.98 17.36 -6.79
CA LEU A 62 23.92 16.86 -8.16
C LEU A 62 24.73 17.73 -9.14
N ASP A 63 24.79 19.04 -8.93
CA ASP A 63 25.66 19.94 -9.70
C ASP A 63 27.13 19.59 -9.46
N THR A 64 27.52 19.41 -8.20
CA THR A 64 28.89 19.03 -7.84
C THR A 64 29.30 17.68 -8.45
N ILE A 65 28.43 16.66 -8.33
CA ILE A 65 28.69 15.32 -8.90
C ILE A 65 28.73 15.37 -10.43
N SER A 66 28.00 16.30 -11.05
CA SER A 66 28.00 16.47 -12.51
C SER A 66 29.34 16.97 -13.06
N GLU A 67 30.24 17.49 -12.22
CA GLU A 67 31.57 17.97 -12.63
C GLU A 67 32.67 16.92 -12.43
N TRP A 68 32.35 15.74 -11.91
CA TRP A 68 33.35 14.68 -11.68
C TRP A 68 33.91 14.13 -12.99
N ASP A 69 35.14 13.64 -12.92
CA ASP A 69 35.88 13.10 -14.07
C ASP A 69 35.29 11.75 -14.57
N ASP A 70 34.56 11.04 -13.71
CA ASP A 70 33.83 9.83 -14.11
C ASP A 70 32.59 10.17 -14.94
N ASN A 71 32.74 10.03 -16.25
CA ASN A 71 31.68 10.34 -17.21
C ASN A 71 30.36 9.60 -16.96
N ASP A 72 30.36 8.37 -16.43
CA ASP A 72 29.10 7.66 -16.18
C ASP A 72 28.33 8.27 -15.00
N THR A 73 29.01 8.50 -13.87
CA THR A 73 28.42 9.13 -12.68
C THR A 73 28.00 10.56 -12.96
N SER A 74 28.84 11.36 -13.61
CA SER A 74 28.55 12.75 -13.96
C SER A 74 27.36 12.87 -14.90
N ASN A 75 27.25 11.98 -15.90
CA ASN A 75 26.09 11.98 -16.80
C ASN A 75 24.80 11.53 -16.11
N LYS A 76 24.86 10.57 -15.18
CA LYS A 76 23.69 10.19 -14.36
C LYS A 76 23.23 11.34 -13.48
N ALA A 77 24.15 12.08 -12.85
CA ALA A 77 23.83 13.24 -12.03
C ALA A 77 23.15 14.35 -12.84
N ARG A 78 23.68 14.69 -14.02
CA ARG A 78 23.05 15.68 -14.93
C ARG A 78 21.63 15.29 -15.33
N ARG A 79 21.40 14.01 -15.66
CA ARG A 79 20.07 13.49 -16.01
C ARG A 79 19.10 13.57 -14.84
N LEU A 80 19.53 13.14 -13.65
CA LEU A 80 18.72 13.24 -12.43
C LEU A 80 18.39 14.69 -12.11
N ARG A 81 19.37 15.59 -12.16
CA ARG A 81 19.18 17.03 -11.96
C ARG A 81 18.16 17.61 -12.93
N SER A 82 18.31 17.32 -14.22
CA SER A 82 17.36 17.78 -15.25
C SER A 82 15.95 17.22 -15.02
N SER A 83 15.84 16.00 -14.49
CA SER A 83 14.54 15.39 -14.18
C SER A 83 13.86 16.03 -12.98
N ILE A 84 14.61 16.31 -11.90
CA ILE A 84 14.02 16.89 -10.68
C ILE A 84 13.67 18.37 -10.85
N LEU A 85 14.42 19.11 -11.66
CA LEU A 85 14.11 20.50 -12.00
C LEU A 85 12.96 20.63 -13.01
N GLY A 86 12.49 19.52 -13.59
CA GLY A 86 11.37 19.51 -14.52
C GLY A 86 10.08 20.01 -13.86
N ILE A 87 9.34 20.88 -14.56
CA ILE A 87 8.11 21.50 -14.03
C ILE A 87 7.06 20.46 -13.60
N GLU A 88 6.93 19.36 -14.34
CA GLU A 88 6.02 18.26 -14.00
C GLU A 88 6.38 17.60 -12.67
N PHE A 89 7.68 17.41 -12.41
CA PHE A 89 8.17 16.83 -11.15
C PHE A 89 7.91 17.77 -9.98
N VAL A 90 8.26 19.05 -10.14
CA VAL A 90 8.08 20.07 -9.10
C VAL A 90 6.60 20.20 -8.74
N ILE A 91 5.72 20.35 -9.74
CA ILE A 91 4.26 20.42 -9.50
C ILE A 91 3.78 19.14 -8.80
N SER A 92 4.19 17.97 -9.28
CA SER A 92 3.80 16.69 -8.67
C SER A 92 4.26 16.59 -7.21
N LEU A 93 5.48 17.02 -6.90
CA LEU A 93 6.05 16.98 -5.55
C LEU A 93 5.27 17.89 -4.59
N PHE A 94 4.97 19.13 -4.99
CA PHE A 94 4.19 20.06 -4.19
C PHE A 94 2.75 19.58 -3.96
N VAL A 95 2.10 19.08 -5.01
CA VAL A 95 0.73 18.56 -4.92
C VAL A 95 0.68 17.31 -4.03
N LEU A 96 1.67 16.43 -4.15
CA LEU A 96 1.79 15.27 -3.27
C LEU A 96 1.97 15.71 -1.82
N ASN A 97 2.90 16.63 -1.53
CA ASN A 97 3.12 17.12 -0.18
C ASN A 97 1.83 17.69 0.44
N LYS A 98 1.09 18.50 -0.34
CA LYS A 98 -0.19 19.06 0.10
C LYS A 98 -1.24 17.97 0.33
N GLY A 99 -1.39 17.01 -0.60
CA GLY A 99 -2.33 15.89 -0.46
C GLY A 99 -2.03 15.02 0.76
N PHE A 100 -0.76 14.74 1.03
CA PHE A 100 -0.34 13.99 2.22
C PHE A 100 -0.54 14.78 3.52
N SER A 101 -0.37 16.11 3.49
CA SER A 101 -0.56 16.99 4.65
C SER A 101 -1.99 16.99 5.18
N ILE A 102 -3.00 16.90 4.30
CA ILE A 102 -4.43 16.90 4.68
C ILE A 102 -4.75 15.73 5.62
N GLY A 103 -4.21 14.53 5.35
CA GLY A 103 -4.44 13.35 6.18
C GLY A 103 -3.62 13.28 7.48
N LEU A 104 -2.65 14.18 7.67
CA LEU A 104 -1.70 14.12 8.79
C LEU A 104 -2.36 14.37 10.17
N PRO A 105 -3.21 15.40 10.36
CA PRO A 105 -3.85 15.65 11.65
C PRO A 105 -4.74 14.48 12.07
N LEU A 106 -5.53 13.95 11.13
CA LEU A 106 -6.38 12.78 11.37
C LEU A 106 -5.56 11.56 11.75
N SER A 107 -4.48 11.27 11.01
CA SER A 107 -3.62 10.14 11.33
C SER A 107 -2.97 10.28 12.71
N LYS A 108 -2.50 11.47 13.10
CA LYS A 108 -1.93 11.72 14.44
C LYS A 108 -3.00 11.64 15.53
N PHE A 109 -4.21 12.13 15.27
CA PHE A 109 -5.31 12.09 16.23
C PHE A 109 -5.73 10.65 16.55
N LEU A 110 -5.85 9.81 15.51
CA LEU A 110 -6.22 8.40 15.64
C LEU A 110 -5.12 7.52 16.28
N GLN A 111 -3.91 8.05 16.46
CA GLN A 111 -2.80 7.35 17.12
C GLN A 111 -2.64 7.71 18.61
N LYS A 112 -3.45 8.66 19.14
CA LYS A 112 -3.44 9.00 20.56
C LYS A 112 -3.95 7.83 21.41
N SER A 113 -3.42 7.65 22.62
CA SER A 113 -3.85 6.57 23.53
C SER A 113 -5.27 6.79 24.09
N ASN A 114 -5.74 8.04 24.12
CA ASN A 114 -7.08 8.42 24.54
C ASN A 114 -7.76 9.18 23.38
N ILE A 115 -8.76 8.56 22.76
CA ILE A 115 -9.43 9.07 21.55
C ILE A 115 -10.90 9.32 21.87
N ASP A 116 -11.34 10.56 21.69
CA ASP A 116 -12.77 10.88 21.62
C ASP A 116 -13.32 10.51 20.25
N LEU A 117 -14.27 9.57 20.21
CA LEU A 117 -14.88 9.08 18.98
C LEU A 117 -15.62 10.19 18.22
N LYS A 118 -16.26 11.12 18.93
CA LYS A 118 -17.01 12.22 18.29
C LYS A 118 -16.05 13.13 17.52
N SER A 119 -14.99 13.58 18.18
CA SER A 119 -13.92 14.38 17.56
C SER A 119 -13.21 13.63 16.42
N ALA A 120 -12.99 12.32 16.57
CA ALA A 120 -12.37 11.49 15.53
C ALA A 120 -13.21 11.44 14.25
N VAL A 121 -14.52 11.22 14.39
CA VAL A 121 -15.46 11.18 13.25
C VAL A 121 -15.55 12.54 12.57
N GLN A 122 -15.61 13.61 13.35
CA GLN A 122 -15.67 14.97 12.81
C GLN A 122 -14.41 15.30 12.00
N LEU A 123 -13.23 15.07 12.57
CA LEU A 123 -11.96 15.27 11.88
C LEU A 123 -11.83 14.41 10.62
N ALA A 124 -12.40 13.20 10.62
CA ALA A 124 -12.43 12.33 9.45
C ALA A 124 -13.29 12.90 8.32
N ASN A 125 -14.47 13.41 8.64
CA ASN A 125 -15.36 14.05 7.67
C ASN A 125 -14.74 15.34 7.11
N ASP A 126 -14.11 16.14 7.96
CA ASP A 126 -13.44 17.38 7.55
C ASP A 126 -12.27 17.07 6.58
N THR A 127 -11.44 16.08 6.93
CA THR A 127 -10.35 15.60 6.07
C THR A 127 -10.87 15.07 4.72
N GLN A 128 -11.98 14.33 4.74
CA GLN A 128 -12.60 13.80 3.53
C GLN A 128 -13.11 14.92 2.63
N LYS A 129 -13.72 15.95 3.20
CA LYS A 129 -14.23 17.11 2.47
C LYS A 129 -13.08 17.88 1.80
N GLU A 130 -12.00 18.17 2.52
CA GLU A 130 -10.83 18.84 1.94
C GLU A 130 -10.20 18.06 0.78
N LEU A 131 -10.10 16.72 0.90
CA LEU A 131 -9.61 15.87 -0.19
C LEU A 131 -10.54 15.86 -1.41
N GLN A 132 -11.85 15.89 -1.20
CA GLN A 132 -12.84 15.97 -2.28
C GLN A 132 -12.77 17.31 -3.02
N GLU A 133 -12.60 18.42 -2.29
CA GLU A 133 -12.40 19.74 -2.87
C GLU A 133 -11.10 19.79 -3.70
N ALA A 134 -10.00 19.24 -3.17
CA ALA A 134 -8.74 19.13 -3.91
C ALA A 134 -8.88 18.28 -5.18
N MET A 135 -9.67 17.21 -5.14
CA MET A 135 -9.95 16.37 -6.30
C MET A 135 -10.80 17.11 -7.35
N ALA A 136 -11.77 17.92 -6.92
CA ALA A 136 -12.61 18.73 -7.82
C ALA A 136 -11.81 19.83 -8.54
N MET A 137 -10.80 20.38 -7.89
CA MET A 137 -9.89 21.37 -8.49
C MET A 137 -8.86 20.74 -9.45
N CYS A 138 -8.64 19.42 -9.38
CA CYS A 138 -7.67 18.72 -10.19
C CYS A 138 -8.24 18.37 -11.57
N ASN A 139 -7.67 18.93 -12.64
CA ASN A 139 -8.04 18.56 -14.00
C ASN A 139 -7.46 17.18 -14.36
N GLN A 140 -8.33 16.17 -14.44
CA GLN A 140 -7.96 14.78 -14.76
C GLN A 140 -7.24 14.63 -16.11
N SER A 141 -7.51 15.51 -17.09
CA SER A 141 -6.89 15.43 -18.42
C SER A 141 -5.43 15.89 -18.40
N ILE A 142 -5.12 16.88 -17.57
CA ILE A 142 -3.78 17.46 -17.46
C ILE A 142 -2.93 16.63 -16.47
N TYR A 143 -3.51 16.19 -15.36
CA TYR A 143 -2.80 15.49 -14.29
C TYR A 143 -3.45 14.16 -13.90
N PRO A 144 -3.49 13.16 -14.80
CA PRO A 144 -4.20 11.90 -14.56
C PRO A 144 -3.62 11.09 -13.38
N ASN A 145 -2.31 11.15 -13.17
CA ASN A 145 -1.64 10.45 -12.07
C ASN A 145 -1.95 11.09 -10.71
N ILE A 146 -2.01 12.42 -10.65
CA ILE A 146 -2.37 13.16 -9.44
C ILE A 146 -3.84 12.90 -9.10
N PHE A 147 -4.73 12.95 -10.10
CA PHE A 147 -6.14 12.67 -9.91
C PHE A 147 -6.38 11.25 -9.36
N LYS A 148 -5.73 10.24 -9.96
CA LYS A 148 -5.79 8.85 -9.46
C LYS A 148 -5.26 8.74 -8.03
N LEU A 149 -4.21 9.47 -7.69
CA LEU A 149 -3.68 9.48 -6.33
C LEU A 149 -4.71 10.07 -5.36
N LEU A 150 -5.27 11.26 -5.65
CA LEU A 150 -6.34 11.88 -4.85
C LEU A 150 -7.55 10.96 -4.69
N GLN A 151 -7.95 10.25 -5.76
CA GLN A 151 -9.01 9.25 -5.71
C GLN A 151 -8.69 8.10 -4.75
N ILE A 152 -7.45 7.62 -4.75
CA ILE A 152 -6.96 6.63 -3.78
C ILE A 152 -7.01 7.20 -2.35
N LEU A 153 -6.71 8.48 -2.17
CA LEU A 153 -6.73 9.14 -0.84
C LEU A 153 -8.13 9.25 -0.27
N VAL A 154 -9.11 9.59 -1.11
CA VAL A 154 -10.52 9.73 -0.71
C VAL A 154 -11.15 8.36 -0.40
N THR A 155 -10.68 7.29 -1.05
CA THR A 155 -11.27 5.95 -0.96
C THR A 155 -10.63 5.04 0.09
N LEU A 156 -9.35 5.23 0.40
CA LEU A 156 -8.70 4.48 1.47
C LEU A 156 -8.99 5.15 2.82
N PRO A 157 -9.39 4.39 3.86
CA PRO A 157 -9.44 4.95 5.20
C PRO A 157 -8.03 5.44 5.57
N VAL A 158 -7.94 6.72 5.94
CA VAL A 158 -6.71 7.39 6.43
C VAL A 158 -6.13 6.69 7.67
N SER A 159 -6.84 5.69 8.24
CA SER A 159 -6.36 4.82 9.30
C SER A 159 -6.29 3.34 8.92
N SER A 160 -5.19 2.72 9.31
CA SER A 160 -4.88 1.29 9.18
C SER A 160 -5.67 0.39 10.15
N ALA A 161 -6.66 0.90 10.88
CA ALA A 161 -7.34 0.16 11.95
C ALA A 161 -7.94 -1.18 11.47
N THR A 162 -8.49 -1.22 10.26
CA THR A 162 -9.03 -2.45 9.65
C THR A 162 -7.92 -3.45 9.33
N ASN A 163 -6.78 -2.97 8.86
CA ASN A 163 -5.64 -3.83 8.55
C ASN A 163 -4.97 -4.31 9.86
N GLU A 164 -4.79 -3.47 10.87
CA GLU A 164 -4.19 -3.85 12.17
C GLU A 164 -5.04 -4.88 12.94
N ARG A 165 -6.37 -4.79 12.86
CA ARG A 165 -7.29 -5.82 13.37
C ARG A 165 -7.10 -7.13 12.63
N THR A 166 -6.95 -7.07 11.31
CA THR A 166 -6.69 -8.24 10.46
C THR A 166 -5.35 -8.90 10.81
N PHE A 167 -4.29 -8.12 11.02
CA PHE A 167 -2.98 -8.61 11.45
C PHE A 167 -2.97 -9.18 12.86
N SER A 168 -3.70 -8.55 13.78
CA SER A 168 -3.86 -9.05 15.15
C SER A 168 -4.61 -10.37 15.17
N ASN A 169 -5.68 -10.51 14.37
CA ASN A 169 -6.40 -11.76 14.18
C ASN A 169 -5.50 -12.83 13.53
N LEU A 170 -4.75 -12.49 12.49
CA LEU A 170 -3.79 -13.40 11.86
C LEU A 170 -2.71 -13.87 12.83
N LYS A 171 -2.18 -12.98 13.69
CA LYS A 171 -1.19 -13.32 14.72
C LYS A 171 -1.77 -14.24 15.80
N ARG A 172 -3.05 -14.08 16.14
CA ARG A 172 -3.77 -14.99 17.04
C ARG A 172 -3.97 -16.36 16.41
N ILE A 173 -4.40 -16.41 15.14
CA ILE A 173 -4.59 -17.66 14.37
C ILE A 173 -3.26 -18.39 14.17
N LYS A 174 -2.18 -17.63 13.92
CA LYS A 174 -0.82 -18.12 13.69
C LYS A 174 -0.01 -18.05 14.99
N THR A 175 -0.45 -18.76 16.02
CA THR A 175 0.29 -18.82 17.29
C THR A 175 1.55 -19.66 17.11
N TYR A 176 2.70 -19.11 17.51
CA TYR A 176 4.06 -19.65 17.28
C TYR A 176 4.27 -21.12 17.69
N LEU A 177 3.47 -21.64 18.65
CA LEU A 177 3.59 -22.99 19.18
C LEU A 177 2.66 -24.03 18.48
N ARG A 178 1.85 -23.63 17.50
CA ARG A 178 0.92 -24.53 16.80
C ARG A 178 0.87 -24.22 15.30
N ASN A 179 1.43 -25.14 14.51
CA ASN A 179 0.86 -25.68 13.26
C ASN A 179 1.73 -25.53 11.99
N SER A 180 2.01 -26.69 11.40
CA SER A 180 2.11 -26.95 9.97
C SER A 180 0.72 -26.88 9.31
N MET A 181 0.20 -25.67 9.08
CA MET A 181 -1.10 -25.47 8.41
C MET A 181 -0.91 -24.98 6.97
N SER A 182 -1.72 -25.48 6.03
CA SER A 182 -1.71 -25.06 4.64
C SER A 182 -2.24 -23.62 4.45
N GLU A 183 -1.76 -22.93 3.42
CA GLU A 183 -2.16 -21.54 3.12
C GLU A 183 -3.67 -21.39 2.90
N GLY A 184 -4.32 -22.40 2.30
CA GLY A 184 -5.76 -22.39 2.06
C GLY A 184 -6.58 -22.31 3.35
N ARG A 185 -6.25 -23.15 4.34
CA ARG A 185 -6.95 -23.18 5.63
C ARG A 185 -6.68 -21.91 6.45
N LEU A 186 -5.45 -21.38 6.40
CA LEU A 186 -5.11 -20.11 7.05
C LEU A 186 -5.96 -18.95 6.50
N ASN A 187 -6.06 -18.84 5.18
CA ASN A 187 -6.84 -17.77 4.54
C ASN A 187 -8.33 -17.88 4.88
N GLY A 188 -8.90 -19.10 4.87
CA GLY A 188 -10.29 -19.31 5.25
C GLY A 188 -10.60 -18.91 6.69
N LEU A 189 -9.76 -19.34 7.65
CA LEU A 189 -9.92 -18.98 9.07
C LEU A 189 -9.71 -17.48 9.32
N ALA A 190 -8.76 -16.86 8.61
CA ALA A 190 -8.56 -15.42 8.68
C ALA A 190 -9.80 -14.66 8.20
N MET A 191 -10.36 -15.03 7.04
CA MET A 191 -11.57 -14.40 6.49
C MET A 191 -12.78 -14.52 7.42
N LEU A 192 -12.98 -15.68 8.05
CA LEU A 192 -14.03 -15.90 9.05
C LEU A 192 -13.81 -15.05 10.30
N SER A 193 -12.58 -14.97 10.81
CA SER A 193 -12.25 -14.21 12.01
C SER A 193 -12.37 -12.69 11.80
N ILE A 194 -11.97 -12.19 10.62
CA ILE A 194 -12.06 -10.76 10.25
C ILE A 194 -13.53 -10.35 10.09
N ASN A 195 -14.33 -11.17 9.41
CA ASN A 195 -15.72 -10.86 9.06
C ASN A 195 -16.75 -11.46 10.02
N LYS A 196 -16.34 -11.84 11.25
CA LYS A 196 -17.23 -12.47 12.25
C LYS A 196 -18.47 -11.65 12.63
N ASN A 197 -18.47 -10.35 12.35
CA ASN A 197 -19.57 -9.44 12.65
C ASN A 197 -20.59 -9.35 11.50
N TYR A 198 -20.32 -9.96 10.34
CA TYR A 198 -21.31 -10.11 9.28
C TYR A 198 -22.23 -11.28 9.65
N SER A 199 -23.50 -10.97 9.91
CA SER A 199 -24.53 -11.98 10.09
C SER A 199 -24.91 -12.53 8.72
N ILE A 200 -24.47 -13.76 8.43
CA ILE A 200 -24.82 -14.45 7.19
C ILE A 200 -26.07 -15.29 7.47
N LYS A 201 -27.14 -15.02 6.71
CA LYS A 201 -28.36 -15.81 6.80
C LYS A 201 -28.18 -17.18 6.14
N PRO A 202 -28.69 -18.28 6.73
CA PRO A 202 -28.56 -19.62 6.16
C PRO A 202 -29.05 -19.71 4.72
N GLU A 203 -30.08 -18.94 4.36
CA GLU A 203 -30.70 -18.93 3.04
C GLU A 203 -29.73 -18.42 1.96
N GLU A 204 -28.98 -17.36 2.26
CA GLU A 204 -27.97 -16.78 1.34
C GLU A 204 -26.82 -17.76 1.07
N VAL A 205 -26.44 -18.55 2.09
CA VAL A 205 -25.42 -19.59 1.94
C VAL A 205 -25.92 -20.71 1.05
N ILE A 206 -27.18 -21.14 1.23
CA ILE A 206 -27.79 -22.21 0.44
C ILE A 206 -27.90 -21.80 -1.04
N GLU A 207 -28.30 -20.56 -1.32
CA GLU A 207 -28.36 -20.04 -2.70
C GLU A 207 -26.98 -19.98 -3.36
N GLU A 208 -25.96 -19.48 -2.67
CA GLU A 208 -24.59 -19.44 -3.21
C GLU A 208 -23.99 -20.84 -3.40
N LEU A 209 -24.30 -21.77 -2.51
CA LEU A 209 -23.92 -23.18 -2.66
C LEU A 209 -24.64 -23.84 -3.83
N ALA A 210 -25.91 -23.48 -4.08
CA ALA A 210 -26.70 -24.00 -5.19
C ALA A 210 -26.20 -23.48 -6.56
N ARG A 211 -25.68 -22.24 -6.62
CA ARG A 211 -25.10 -21.66 -7.85
C ARG A 211 -23.78 -22.31 -8.27
N LYS A 212 -23.00 -22.87 -7.33
CA LYS A 212 -21.70 -23.49 -7.64
C LYS A 212 -21.85 -24.98 -7.99
N LYS A 213 -21.34 -25.39 -9.16
CA LYS A 213 -21.30 -26.81 -9.53
C LYS A 213 -20.45 -27.62 -8.55
N ARG A 214 -21.08 -28.64 -7.97
CA ARG A 214 -20.58 -29.58 -6.94
C ARG A 214 -19.10 -29.95 -7.07
N ARG A 215 -18.30 -29.37 -6.17
CA ARG A 215 -17.27 -29.98 -5.30
C ARG A 215 -16.51 -28.83 -4.65
N LEU A 216 -17.02 -28.35 -3.51
CA LEU A 216 -16.20 -27.49 -2.67
C LEU A 216 -15.24 -28.41 -1.92
N PRO A 217 -13.92 -28.26 -2.09
CA PRO A 217 -12.96 -28.92 -1.22
C PRO A 217 -13.13 -28.29 0.17
N PHE A 218 -13.81 -28.99 1.07
CA PHE A 218 -13.80 -28.62 2.47
C PHE A 218 -12.35 -28.69 2.94
N LEU A 219 -11.75 -27.52 3.20
CA LEU A 219 -10.40 -27.39 3.74
C LEU A 219 -10.41 -27.88 5.19
N LEU A 220 -10.37 -29.20 5.38
CA LEU A 220 -10.19 -29.88 6.67
C LEU A 220 -8.85 -29.57 7.31
#